data_AF-A0A940L4X1-F1
#
_entry.id   AF-A0A940L4X1-F1
#
_cell.length_a   1.000
_cell.length_b   1.000
_cell.length_c   1.000
_cell.angle_alpha   90.00
_cell.angle_beta   90.00
_cell.angle_gamma   90.00
#
_symmetry.space_group_name_H-M   'P 1'
#
loop_
_entity.id
_entity.type
_entity.pdbx_description
1 polymer ?
#
loop_
_entity_poly.entity_id
_entity_poly.type
_entity_poly.pdbx_seq_one_letter_code
_entity_poly.pdbx_strand_id
1 'polypeptide(L)'
;MTQAQDEKWMREALKLAQKAAANGEVPVGAVLVSPTGELLSKASNVRENLRTPLGHAELLSLHRASKKLQSWRLEECTLYVTLEPCVMCAGAIQQARIGRVVYGAKDAKAGAVESLYKILSDSRLNHQVQITAGVLETECSELISAFFQSRRDENKKEKLSKVYRVRSSVIVVYKNKLLGFHAVDPTSSAKYFFVPGGKIEKGEDPLETSIRECQEETGYKICIFPETAFRRKYDFEWDGENRPCDTVFYLGTLDEPWHEVQPVKDADYHRGVAWIDLKNIDKTFAYSTDILWA
;
A
#
# COMPACT_ATOMS: atom_id res chain seq x y z
N MET A 1 14.36 34.40 -18.60
CA MET A 1 13.73 33.61 -19.67
C MET A 1 12.33 34.18 -19.95
N THR A 2 11.76 33.97 -21.15
CA THR A 2 10.42 34.46 -21.53
C THR A 2 9.34 33.42 -21.23
N GLN A 3 8.07 33.82 -21.19
CA GLN A 3 6.94 32.90 -21.02
C GLN A 3 6.94 31.77 -22.07
N ALA A 4 7.21 32.09 -23.34
CA ALA A 4 7.28 31.09 -24.41
C ALA A 4 8.40 30.06 -24.17
N GLN A 5 9.52 30.48 -23.57
CA GLN A 5 10.60 29.57 -23.18
C GLN A 5 10.20 28.67 -22.01
N ASP A 6 9.43 29.21 -21.05
CA ASP A 6 8.93 28.44 -19.92
C ASP A 6 7.96 27.34 -20.36
N GLU A 7 7.02 27.67 -21.25
CA GLU A 7 6.11 26.68 -21.83
C GLU A 7 6.87 25.59 -22.59
N LYS A 8 7.89 25.96 -23.39
CA LYS A 8 8.74 24.99 -24.10
C LYS A 8 9.36 23.98 -23.15
N TRP A 9 9.98 24.43 -22.05
CA TRP A 9 10.62 23.54 -21.09
C TRP A 9 9.63 22.75 -20.25
N MET A 10 8.48 23.34 -19.92
CA MET A 10 7.41 22.62 -19.25
C MET A 10 6.83 21.50 -20.12
N ARG A 11 6.70 21.69 -21.44
CA ARG A 11 6.31 20.60 -22.36
C ARG A 11 7.32 19.45 -22.38
N GLU A 12 8.62 19.74 -22.27
CA GLU A 12 9.63 18.69 -22.12
C GLU A 12 9.51 17.96 -20.77
N ALA A 13 9.20 18.68 -19.68
CA ALA A 13 8.91 18.08 -18.39
C ALA A 13 7.64 17.20 -18.43
N LEU A 14 6.59 17.62 -19.13
CA LEU A 14 5.36 16.84 -19.34
C LEU A 14 5.61 15.52 -20.07
N LYS A 15 6.46 15.50 -21.11
CA LYS A 15 6.84 14.25 -21.78
C LYS A 15 7.50 13.25 -20.82
N LEU A 16 8.28 13.74 -19.87
CA LEU A 16 8.91 12.91 -18.83
C LEU A 16 7.88 12.42 -17.80
N ALA A 17 6.93 13.29 -17.42
CA ALA A 17 5.83 12.92 -16.54
C ALA A 17 4.95 11.82 -17.15
N GLN A 18 4.65 11.91 -18.45
CA GLN A 18 3.92 10.87 -19.20
C GLN A 18 4.69 9.54 -19.20
N LYS A 19 6.02 9.59 -19.38
CA LYS A 19 6.87 8.40 -19.28
C LYS A 19 6.86 7.80 -17.87
N ALA A 20 6.82 8.61 -16.80
CA ALA A 20 6.65 8.11 -15.43
C ALA A 20 5.32 7.38 -15.27
N ALA A 21 4.19 7.97 -15.69
CA ALA A 21 2.88 7.31 -15.65
C ALA A 21 2.87 5.96 -16.37
N ALA A 22 3.46 5.89 -17.57
CA ALA A 22 3.55 4.64 -18.34
C ALA A 22 4.35 3.54 -17.61
N ASN A 23 5.25 3.90 -16.70
CA ASN A 23 6.00 2.97 -15.86
C ASN A 23 5.36 2.77 -14.47
N GLY A 24 4.11 3.20 -14.28
CA GLY A 24 3.39 3.06 -13.02
C GLY A 24 3.82 4.04 -11.92
N GLU A 25 4.62 5.05 -12.23
CA GLU A 25 5.07 6.08 -11.29
C GLU A 25 4.13 7.28 -11.30
N VAL A 26 4.03 7.99 -10.18
CA VAL A 26 3.28 9.26 -10.13
C VAL A 26 3.85 10.21 -11.21
N PRO A 27 3.01 10.77 -12.12
CA PRO A 27 3.50 11.47 -13.31
C PRO A 27 4.02 12.87 -12.99
N VAL A 28 5.28 12.91 -12.55
CA VAL A 28 6.03 14.15 -12.37
C VAL A 28 7.31 14.08 -13.18
N GLY A 29 7.57 15.15 -13.92
CA GLY A 29 8.77 15.32 -14.72
C GLY A 29 9.45 16.63 -14.37
N ALA A 30 10.77 16.66 -14.49
CA ALA A 30 11.58 17.84 -14.24
C ALA A 30 12.71 17.98 -15.26
N VAL A 31 13.01 19.22 -15.65
CA VAL A 31 14.17 19.58 -16.47
C VAL A 31 14.91 20.74 -15.83
N LEU A 32 16.24 20.70 -15.87
CA LEU A 32 17.09 21.79 -15.39
C LEU A 32 17.81 22.43 -16.58
N VAL A 33 17.74 23.75 -16.64
CA VAL A 33 18.25 24.55 -17.75
C VAL A 33 19.27 25.56 -17.22
N SER A 34 20.39 25.69 -17.92
CA SER A 34 21.43 26.67 -17.61
C SER A 34 20.99 28.10 -17.91
N PRO A 35 21.73 29.12 -17.43
CA PRO A 35 21.45 30.53 -17.73
C PRO A 35 21.50 30.85 -19.23
N THR A 36 22.32 30.13 -19.98
CA THR A 36 22.46 30.27 -21.45
C THR A 36 21.34 29.57 -22.23
N GLY A 37 20.42 28.89 -21.54
CA GLY A 37 19.30 28.16 -22.16
C GLY A 37 19.64 26.73 -22.59
N GLU A 38 20.81 26.18 -22.22
CA GLU A 38 21.15 24.77 -22.47
C GLU A 38 20.45 23.84 -21.45
N LEU A 39 19.89 22.73 -21.92
CA LEU A 39 19.40 21.65 -21.06
C LEU A 39 20.55 20.94 -20.35
N LEU A 40 20.61 21.07 -19.02
CA LEU A 40 21.63 20.41 -18.19
C LEU A 40 21.23 18.99 -17.80
N SER A 41 19.98 18.80 -17.40
CA SER A 41 19.46 17.50 -16.97
C SER A 41 17.96 17.39 -17.18
N LYS A 42 17.49 16.14 -17.22
CA LYS A 42 16.08 15.77 -17.27
C LYS A 42 15.84 14.56 -16.40
N ALA A 43 14.71 14.49 -15.73
CA ALA A 43 14.31 13.36 -14.89
C ALA A 43 12.79 13.26 -14.74
N SER A 44 12.33 12.11 -14.29
CA SER A 44 10.94 11.84 -13.90
C SER A 44 10.93 11.05 -12.60
N ASN A 45 9.79 10.95 -11.94
CA ASN A 45 9.64 10.10 -10.77
C ASN A 45 9.98 8.64 -11.10
N VAL A 46 10.65 7.98 -10.15
CA VAL A 46 11.04 6.56 -10.17
C VAL A 46 11.02 5.97 -8.73
N ARG A 47 10.09 6.44 -7.90
CA ARG A 47 10.01 6.10 -6.46
C ARG A 47 9.75 4.61 -6.27
N GLU A 48 8.79 4.07 -7.01
CA GLU A 48 8.38 2.66 -6.92
C GLU A 48 9.46 1.75 -7.51
N ASN A 49 10.00 2.10 -8.68
CA ASN A 49 11.01 1.32 -9.38
C ASN A 49 12.34 1.22 -8.60
N LEU A 50 12.80 2.33 -8.01
CA LEU A 50 14.01 2.34 -7.19
C LEU A 50 13.75 1.97 -5.73
N ARG A 51 12.49 1.76 -5.33
CA ARG A 51 12.07 1.48 -3.95
C ARG A 51 12.70 2.45 -2.95
N THR A 52 12.71 3.74 -3.29
CA THR A 52 13.37 4.78 -2.49
C THR A 52 12.51 6.03 -2.38
N PRO A 53 12.39 6.64 -1.18
CA PRO A 53 11.65 7.89 -1.02
C PRO A 53 12.28 9.04 -1.80
N LEU A 54 13.56 8.94 -2.19
CA LEU A 54 14.30 9.99 -2.90
C LEU A 54 14.06 9.99 -4.42
N GLY A 55 13.22 9.10 -4.94
CA GLY A 55 12.97 8.91 -6.38
C GLY A 55 12.12 10.02 -7.03
N HIS A 56 12.23 11.26 -6.57
CA HIS A 56 11.50 12.42 -7.08
C HIS A 56 12.22 13.05 -8.29
N ALA A 57 11.46 13.54 -9.26
CA ALA A 57 11.98 14.10 -10.51
C ALA A 57 12.97 15.26 -10.25
N GLU A 58 12.66 16.15 -9.32
CA GLU A 58 13.49 17.32 -8.97
C GLU A 58 14.85 16.87 -8.42
N LEU A 59 14.84 15.98 -7.42
CA LEU A 59 16.07 15.47 -6.80
C LEU A 59 16.98 14.80 -7.82
N LEU A 60 16.41 13.97 -8.69
CA LEU A 60 17.16 13.26 -9.72
C LEU A 60 17.70 14.21 -10.78
N SER A 61 16.95 15.26 -11.13
CA SER A 61 17.43 16.30 -12.04
C SER A 61 18.61 17.05 -11.43
N LEU A 62 18.49 17.54 -10.19
CA LEU A 62 19.57 18.23 -9.47
C LEU A 62 20.82 17.35 -9.34
N HIS A 63 20.64 16.07 -8.99
CA HIS A 63 21.75 15.12 -8.89
C HIS A 63 22.48 14.94 -10.23
N ARG A 64 21.74 14.72 -11.32
CA ARG A 64 22.32 14.55 -12.67
C ARG A 64 23.06 15.80 -13.13
N ALA A 65 22.48 16.99 -12.93
CA ALA A 65 23.15 18.24 -13.25
C ALA A 65 24.43 18.43 -12.43
N SER A 66 24.37 18.14 -11.12
CA SER A 66 25.53 18.28 -10.24
C SER A 66 26.67 17.36 -10.67
N LYS A 67 26.35 16.13 -11.08
CA LYS A 67 27.31 15.19 -11.66
C LYS A 67 27.86 15.66 -13.01
N LYS A 68 27.01 16.21 -13.90
CA LYS A 68 27.46 16.75 -15.19
C LYS A 68 28.43 17.93 -15.02
N LEU A 69 28.13 18.83 -14.07
CA LEU A 69 28.91 20.06 -13.83
C LEU A 69 30.05 19.88 -12.83
N GLN A 70 30.16 18.72 -12.18
CA GLN A 70 31.10 18.48 -11.07
C GLN A 70 30.99 19.54 -9.96
N SER A 71 29.78 20.02 -9.71
CA SER A 71 29.47 21.07 -8.74
C SER A 71 28.14 20.78 -8.09
N TRP A 72 28.02 20.99 -6.78
CA TRP A 72 26.73 20.95 -6.09
C TRP A 72 25.97 22.28 -6.19
N ARG A 73 26.66 23.37 -6.55
CA ARG A 73 26.06 24.68 -6.81
C ARG A 73 25.57 24.73 -8.25
N LEU A 74 24.27 24.92 -8.39
CA LEU A 74 23.53 25.06 -9.65
C LEU A 74 22.97 26.48 -9.74
N GLU A 75 23.82 27.45 -9.43
CA GLU A 75 23.50 28.88 -9.42
C GLU A 75 22.98 29.33 -10.78
N GLU A 76 22.03 30.28 -10.75
CA GLU A 76 21.37 30.87 -11.92
C GLU A 76 20.60 29.88 -12.83
N CYS A 77 20.67 28.56 -12.54
CA CYS A 77 19.92 27.56 -13.28
C CYS A 77 18.42 27.69 -13.01
N THR A 78 17.62 27.34 -14.00
CA THR A 78 16.15 27.29 -13.90
C THR A 78 15.68 25.84 -13.88
N LEU A 79 14.98 25.45 -12.81
CA LEU A 79 14.32 24.16 -12.69
C LEU A 79 12.86 24.28 -13.12
N TYR A 80 12.46 23.47 -14.09
CA TYR A 80 11.07 23.30 -14.50
C TYR A 80 10.55 21.96 -13.97
N VAL A 81 9.37 21.95 -13.35
CA VAL A 81 8.75 20.73 -12.80
C VAL A 81 7.24 20.75 -12.98
N THR A 82 6.63 19.62 -13.35
CA THR A 82 5.19 19.59 -13.67
C THR A 82 4.27 19.76 -12.46
N LEU A 83 4.77 19.54 -11.24
CA LEU A 83 4.03 19.66 -9.98
C LEU A 83 4.83 20.51 -8.99
N GLU A 84 4.12 21.26 -8.15
CA GLU A 84 4.72 22.05 -7.07
C GLU A 84 5.64 21.18 -6.18
N PRO A 85 6.91 21.59 -5.98
CA PRO A 85 7.86 20.87 -5.14
C PRO A 85 7.37 20.65 -3.70
N CYS A 86 7.56 19.44 -3.20
CA CYS A 86 7.30 19.11 -1.79
C CYS A 86 8.43 19.61 -0.86
N VAL A 87 8.27 19.45 0.46
CA VAL A 87 9.24 19.91 1.48
C VAL A 87 10.66 19.39 1.21
N MET A 88 10.79 18.11 0.83
CA MET A 88 12.08 17.49 0.53
C MET A 88 12.74 18.13 -0.70
N CYS A 89 11.99 18.27 -1.80
CA CYS A 89 12.50 18.86 -3.04
C CYS A 89 12.83 20.35 -2.86
N ALA A 90 11.98 21.10 -2.17
CA ALA A 90 12.21 22.52 -1.87
C ALA A 90 13.50 22.71 -1.03
N GLY A 91 13.72 21.87 -0.02
CA GLY A 91 14.96 21.87 0.75
C GLY A 91 16.19 21.57 -0.12
N ALA A 92 16.10 20.62 -1.05
CA ALA A 92 17.20 20.29 -1.96
C ALA A 92 17.48 21.42 -2.98
N ILE A 93 16.43 22.05 -3.53
CA ILE A 93 16.53 23.22 -4.41
C ILE A 93 17.29 24.34 -3.71
N GLN A 94 16.96 24.60 -2.44
CA GLN A 94 17.64 25.59 -1.61
C GLN A 94 19.13 25.27 -1.44
N GLN A 95 19.47 24.01 -1.11
CA GLN A 95 20.85 23.56 -0.96
C GLN A 95 21.65 23.64 -2.26
N ALA A 96 20.99 23.36 -3.40
CA ALA A 96 21.59 23.43 -4.73
C ALA A 96 21.77 24.86 -5.27
N ARG A 97 21.28 25.89 -4.55
CA ARG A 97 21.37 27.30 -4.96
C ARG A 97 20.70 27.62 -6.29
N ILE A 98 19.60 26.92 -6.61
CA ILE A 98 18.86 27.13 -7.86
C ILE A 98 18.37 28.57 -7.96
N GLY A 99 18.63 29.23 -9.09
CA GLY A 99 18.24 30.64 -9.28
C GLY A 99 16.73 30.81 -9.43
N ARG A 100 16.08 29.90 -10.16
CA ARG A 100 14.64 29.99 -10.46
C ARG A 100 13.97 28.63 -10.50
N VAL A 101 12.76 28.55 -9.96
CA VAL A 101 11.86 27.40 -10.06
C VAL A 101 10.61 27.81 -10.82
N VAL A 102 10.25 27.01 -11.80
CA VAL A 102 9.01 27.13 -12.57
C VAL A 102 8.23 25.83 -12.41
N TYR A 103 6.99 25.91 -11.95
CA TYR A 103 6.16 24.72 -11.85
C TYR A 103 4.79 24.87 -12.51
N GLY A 104 4.23 23.73 -12.91
CA GLY A 104 2.92 23.63 -13.54
C GLY A 104 1.80 23.65 -12.53
N ALA A 105 1.35 22.46 -12.11
CA ALA A 105 0.24 22.31 -11.17
C ALA A 105 0.63 22.59 -9.72
N LYS A 106 -0.29 23.17 -8.94
CA LYS A 106 -0.16 23.27 -7.47
C LYS A 106 -0.39 21.93 -6.78
N ASP A 107 0.20 21.74 -5.61
CA ASP A 107 -0.04 20.57 -4.76
C ASP A 107 -0.63 20.98 -3.41
N ALA A 108 -1.97 20.93 -3.33
CA ALA A 108 -2.70 21.28 -2.11
C ALA A 108 -2.43 20.35 -0.90
N LYS A 109 -1.81 19.17 -1.11
CA LYS A 109 -1.58 18.16 -0.06
C LYS A 109 -0.14 18.09 0.41
N ALA A 110 0.83 18.46 -0.43
CA ALA A 110 2.25 18.36 -0.09
C ALA A 110 3.12 19.52 -0.58
N GLY A 111 2.56 20.48 -1.32
CA GLY A 111 3.28 21.59 -1.93
C GLY A 111 3.93 22.50 -0.88
N ALA A 112 5.22 22.74 -1.02
CA ALA A 112 6.03 23.48 -0.05
C ALA A 112 6.58 24.81 -0.56
N VAL A 113 6.10 25.26 -1.73
CA VAL A 113 6.52 26.51 -2.36
C VAL A 113 5.49 27.60 -2.13
N GLU A 114 4.20 27.31 -2.34
CA GLU A 114 3.10 28.23 -2.13
C GLU A 114 1.89 27.62 -1.39
N SER A 115 1.65 26.30 -1.50
CA SER A 115 0.41 25.67 -1.02
C SER A 115 0.34 25.51 0.50
N LEU A 116 1.24 24.71 1.09
CA LEU A 116 1.28 24.47 2.53
C LEU A 116 2.43 25.21 3.23
N TYR A 117 3.54 25.35 2.53
CA TYR A 117 4.73 26.03 3.02
C TYR A 117 5.24 27.03 2.00
N LYS A 118 6.15 27.89 2.45
CA LYS A 118 6.80 28.93 1.64
C LYS A 118 8.32 28.81 1.73
N ILE A 119 8.85 27.58 1.62
CA ILE A 119 10.27 27.30 1.92
C ILE A 119 11.18 28.11 1.00
N LEU A 120 10.88 28.16 -0.29
CA LEU A 120 11.72 28.83 -1.29
C LEU A 120 11.67 30.37 -1.22
N SER A 121 10.73 30.93 -0.45
CA SER A 121 10.58 32.37 -0.20
C SER A 121 10.77 32.76 1.27
N ASP A 122 11.28 31.84 2.10
CA ASP A 122 11.57 32.11 3.51
C ASP A 122 12.82 33.01 3.64
N SER A 123 12.62 34.23 4.13
CA SER A 123 13.68 35.23 4.28
C SER A 123 14.76 34.86 5.29
N ARG A 124 14.51 33.86 6.15
CA ARG A 124 15.51 33.35 7.11
C ARG A 124 16.55 32.46 6.44
N LEU A 125 16.29 31.99 5.22
CA LEU A 125 17.22 31.15 4.47
C LEU A 125 18.18 32.01 3.64
N ASN A 126 19.42 31.55 3.53
CA ASN A 126 20.56 32.28 2.96
C ASN A 126 20.58 32.40 1.42
N HIS A 127 19.59 31.85 0.72
CA HIS A 127 19.46 31.94 -0.75
C HIS A 127 18.00 32.16 -1.10
N GLN A 128 17.75 32.97 -2.13
CA GLN A 128 16.41 33.36 -2.52
C GLN A 128 16.16 32.88 -3.95
N VAL A 129 15.06 32.13 -4.12
CA VAL A 129 14.73 31.48 -5.39
C VAL A 129 13.60 32.26 -6.05
N GLN A 130 13.76 32.59 -7.32
CA GLN A 130 12.66 33.17 -8.10
C GLN A 130 11.62 32.08 -8.42
N ILE A 131 10.35 32.37 -8.23
CA ILE A 131 9.26 31.39 -8.41
C ILE A 131 8.35 31.84 -9.56
N THR A 132 7.95 30.90 -10.40
CA THR A 132 6.88 31.09 -11.39
C THR A 132 5.96 29.88 -11.36
N ALA A 133 4.72 30.09 -10.95
CA ALA A 133 3.70 29.05 -10.84
C ALA A 133 2.78 29.03 -12.08
N GLY A 134 2.11 27.90 -12.31
CA GLY A 134 0.97 27.82 -13.23
C GLY A 134 1.32 27.64 -14.70
N VAL A 135 2.57 27.35 -15.06
CA VAL A 135 2.95 27.16 -16.47
C VAL A 135 2.40 25.82 -16.97
N LEU A 136 1.46 25.86 -17.92
CA LEU A 136 0.71 24.68 -18.38
C LEU A 136 0.01 23.92 -17.23
N GLU A 137 -0.53 24.67 -16.27
CA GLU A 137 -1.18 24.13 -15.07
C GLU A 137 -2.25 23.07 -15.37
N THR A 138 -3.15 23.35 -16.32
CA THR A 138 -4.23 22.44 -16.71
C THR A 138 -3.67 21.10 -17.20
N GLU A 139 -2.73 21.12 -18.16
CA GLU A 139 -2.12 19.90 -18.71
C GLU A 139 -1.40 19.08 -17.62
N CYS A 140 -0.71 19.76 -16.69
CA CYS A 140 -0.02 19.11 -15.58
C CYS A 140 -1.00 18.47 -14.57
N SER A 141 -2.06 19.18 -14.23
CA SER A 141 -3.06 18.74 -13.24
C SER A 141 -3.91 17.57 -13.77
N GLU A 142 -4.31 17.63 -15.04
CA GLU A 142 -5.08 16.57 -15.71
C GLU A 142 -4.31 15.26 -15.73
N LEU A 143 -3.00 15.30 -16.02
CA LEU A 143 -2.16 14.10 -16.07
C LEU A 143 -2.10 13.39 -14.70
N ILE A 144 -1.94 14.14 -13.61
CA ILE A 144 -1.92 13.59 -12.24
C ILE A 144 -3.29 13.03 -11.87
N SER A 145 -4.35 13.76 -12.18
CA SER A 145 -5.73 13.36 -11.89
C SER A 145 -6.10 12.07 -12.61
N ALA A 146 -5.75 11.95 -13.89
CA ALA A 146 -5.96 10.76 -14.71
C ALA A 146 -5.22 9.54 -14.16
N PHE A 147 -3.96 9.71 -13.75
CA PHE A 147 -3.17 8.62 -13.16
C PHE A 147 -3.80 8.07 -11.86
N PHE A 148 -4.19 8.94 -10.93
CA PHE A 148 -4.81 8.46 -9.69
C PHE A 148 -6.22 7.89 -9.93
N GLN A 149 -6.94 8.38 -10.93
CA GLN A 149 -8.23 7.80 -11.32
C GLN A 149 -8.06 6.38 -11.88
N SER A 150 -7.12 6.17 -12.80
CA SER A 150 -6.87 4.82 -13.36
C SER A 150 -6.46 3.83 -12.28
N ARG A 151 -5.61 4.24 -11.33
CA ARG A 151 -5.22 3.40 -10.17
C ARG A 151 -6.40 3.01 -9.28
N ARG A 152 -7.35 3.93 -9.04
CA ARG A 152 -8.57 3.62 -8.28
C ARG A 152 -9.46 2.63 -9.03
N ASP A 153 -9.57 2.78 -10.34
CA ASP A 153 -10.40 1.91 -11.17
C ASP A 153 -9.80 0.50 -11.31
N GLU A 154 -8.47 0.39 -11.44
CA GLU A 154 -7.72 -0.87 -11.37
C GLU A 154 -7.97 -1.59 -10.05
N ASN A 155 -7.75 -0.91 -8.91
CA ASN A 155 -7.98 -1.47 -7.58
C ASN A 155 -9.44 -1.91 -7.38
N LYS A 156 -10.40 -1.17 -7.95
CA LYS A 156 -11.82 -1.52 -7.89
C LYS A 156 -12.13 -2.76 -8.73
N LYS A 157 -11.57 -2.86 -9.94
CA LYS A 157 -11.71 -4.04 -10.81
C LYS A 157 -11.11 -5.28 -10.16
N GLU A 158 -9.91 -5.16 -9.59
CA GLU A 158 -9.25 -6.26 -8.86
C GLU A 158 -10.11 -6.75 -7.68
N LYS A 159 -10.69 -5.83 -6.90
CA LYS A 159 -11.60 -6.20 -5.81
C LYS A 159 -12.88 -6.87 -6.30
N LEU A 160 -13.41 -6.48 -7.46
CA LEU A 160 -14.63 -7.04 -8.05
C LEU A 160 -14.38 -8.41 -8.73
N SER A 161 -13.18 -8.65 -9.26
CA SER A 161 -12.84 -9.92 -9.90
C SER A 161 -12.45 -11.03 -8.92
N LYS A 162 -12.14 -10.69 -7.66
CA LYS A 162 -11.86 -11.69 -6.61
C LYS A 162 -13.11 -12.55 -6.34
N VAL A 163 -13.02 -13.83 -6.67
CA VAL A 163 -14.01 -14.85 -6.29
C VAL A 163 -13.66 -15.32 -4.88
N TYR A 164 -14.49 -14.93 -3.91
CA TYR A 164 -14.28 -15.32 -2.51
C TYR A 164 -14.87 -16.70 -2.23
N ARG A 165 -14.11 -17.55 -1.52
CA ARG A 165 -14.62 -18.76 -0.89
C ARG A 165 -15.47 -18.38 0.31
N VAL A 166 -16.76 -18.64 0.23
CA VAL A 166 -17.71 -18.40 1.33
C VAL A 166 -17.52 -19.49 2.39
N ARG A 167 -17.22 -19.08 3.62
CA ARG A 167 -16.82 -19.96 4.73
C ARG A 167 -17.56 -19.61 6.01
N SER A 168 -17.61 -20.56 6.93
CA SER A 168 -18.08 -20.38 8.30
C SER A 168 -17.04 -20.92 9.26
N SER A 169 -16.80 -20.22 10.35
CA SER A 169 -15.84 -20.66 11.37
C SER A 169 -16.30 -20.26 12.76
N VAL A 170 -15.80 -20.97 13.77
CA VAL A 170 -16.18 -20.76 15.17
C VAL A 170 -14.96 -20.65 16.06
N ILE A 171 -14.94 -19.58 16.86
CA ILE A 171 -13.93 -19.29 17.87
C ILE A 171 -14.46 -19.86 19.19
N VAL A 172 -14.04 -21.09 19.50
CA VAL A 172 -14.52 -21.82 20.68
C VAL A 172 -13.60 -21.52 21.87
N VAL A 173 -14.11 -20.80 22.86
CA VAL A 173 -13.36 -20.42 24.05
C VAL A 173 -13.89 -21.16 25.27
N TYR A 174 -12.99 -21.85 25.99
CA TYR A 174 -13.30 -22.51 27.25
C TYR A 174 -12.18 -22.30 28.27
N LYS A 175 -12.51 -21.78 29.46
CA LYS A 175 -11.55 -21.51 30.55
C LYS A 175 -10.27 -20.79 30.08
N ASN A 176 -10.44 -19.69 29.33
CA ASN A 176 -9.35 -18.87 28.78
C ASN A 176 -8.43 -19.60 27.77
N LYS A 177 -8.92 -20.69 27.19
CA LYS A 177 -8.24 -21.42 26.11
C LYS A 177 -9.10 -21.41 24.86
N LEU A 178 -8.44 -21.29 23.72
CA LEU A 178 -9.02 -21.40 22.39
C LEU A 178 -8.82 -22.82 21.86
N LEU A 179 -9.90 -23.44 21.40
CA LEU A 179 -9.84 -24.69 20.65
C LEU A 179 -9.47 -24.41 19.19
N GLY A 180 -8.65 -25.29 18.63
CA GLY A 180 -8.31 -25.28 17.22
C GLY A 180 -7.44 -26.47 16.88
N PHE A 181 -6.82 -26.44 15.71
CA PHE A 181 -5.95 -27.50 15.25
C PHE A 181 -4.71 -26.96 14.55
N HIS A 182 -3.63 -27.73 14.64
CA HIS A 182 -2.41 -27.44 13.91
C HIS A 182 -2.52 -27.95 12.48
N ALA A 183 -1.96 -27.19 11.55
CA ALA A 183 -1.86 -27.58 10.17
C ALA A 183 -0.51 -27.17 9.58
N VAL A 184 -0.09 -27.89 8.53
CA VAL A 184 1.12 -27.56 7.77
C VAL A 184 0.73 -27.34 6.33
N ASP A 185 1.09 -26.18 5.81
CA ASP A 185 0.88 -25.89 4.40
C ASP A 185 1.75 -26.82 3.53
N PRO A 186 1.15 -27.52 2.55
CA PRO A 186 1.84 -28.57 1.80
C PRO A 186 2.97 -28.05 0.91
N THR A 187 2.88 -26.80 0.45
CA THR A 187 3.86 -26.22 -0.49
C THR A 187 4.98 -25.47 0.25
N SER A 188 4.64 -24.61 1.20
CA SER A 188 5.59 -23.77 1.94
C SER A 188 6.14 -24.42 3.21
N SER A 189 5.53 -25.51 3.68
CA SER A 189 5.80 -26.12 5.00
C SER A 189 5.57 -25.18 6.19
N ALA A 190 4.90 -24.04 5.97
CA ALA A 190 4.53 -23.12 7.04
C ALA A 190 3.57 -23.81 8.03
N LYS A 191 3.78 -23.55 9.32
CA LYS A 191 2.97 -24.11 10.40
C LYS A 191 1.91 -23.11 10.81
N TYR A 192 0.67 -23.58 10.90
CA TYR A 192 -0.50 -22.78 11.16
C TYR A 192 -1.29 -23.37 12.33
N PHE A 193 -2.01 -22.52 13.05
CA PHE A 193 -3.09 -22.92 13.96
C PHE A 193 -4.39 -22.28 13.51
N PHE A 194 -5.37 -23.13 13.22
CA PHE A 194 -6.68 -22.72 12.74
C PHE A 194 -7.73 -22.87 13.84
N VAL A 195 -8.66 -21.92 13.89
CA VAL A 195 -9.96 -22.17 14.51
C VAL A 195 -10.78 -23.07 13.60
N PRO A 196 -11.68 -23.88 14.15
CA PRO A 196 -12.45 -24.79 13.33
C PRO A 196 -13.38 -24.05 12.36
N GLY A 197 -13.47 -24.55 11.14
CA GLY A 197 -14.36 -24.00 10.13
C GLY A 197 -13.95 -24.20 8.68
N GLY A 198 -14.94 -24.48 7.85
CA GLY A 198 -14.77 -24.81 6.45
C GLY A 198 -15.57 -23.95 5.49
N LYS A 199 -15.75 -24.48 4.28
CA LYS A 199 -16.52 -23.86 3.22
C LYS A 199 -18.01 -24.12 3.48
N ILE A 200 -18.85 -23.10 3.30
CA ILE A 200 -20.30 -23.28 3.38
C ILE A 200 -20.76 -24.03 2.12
N GLU A 201 -21.43 -25.17 2.31
CA GLU A 201 -21.97 -25.95 1.20
C GLU A 201 -23.25 -25.33 0.64
N LYS A 202 -23.65 -25.75 -0.57
CA LYS A 202 -24.79 -25.14 -1.26
C LYS A 202 -26.10 -25.46 -0.52
N GLY A 203 -26.69 -24.45 0.10
CA GLY A 203 -27.95 -24.57 0.83
C GLY A 203 -27.80 -24.88 2.32
N GLU A 204 -26.56 -24.94 2.82
CA GLU A 204 -26.25 -25.12 4.25
C GLU A 204 -26.36 -23.78 4.98
N ASP A 205 -26.89 -23.80 6.21
CA ASP A 205 -26.86 -22.64 7.09
C ASP A 205 -25.45 -22.44 7.67
N PRO A 206 -24.91 -21.21 7.72
CA PRO A 206 -23.57 -20.98 8.24
C PRO A 206 -23.35 -21.47 9.68
N LEU A 207 -24.35 -21.45 10.56
CA LEU A 207 -24.20 -21.98 11.93
C LEU A 207 -24.02 -23.49 11.89
N GLU A 208 -24.82 -24.18 11.08
CA GLU A 208 -24.72 -25.64 10.88
C GLU A 208 -23.35 -26.01 10.32
N THR A 209 -22.83 -25.26 9.33
CA THR A 209 -21.45 -25.44 8.83
C THR A 209 -20.44 -25.34 9.97
N SER A 210 -20.52 -24.30 10.82
CA SER A 210 -19.55 -24.11 11.92
C SER A 210 -19.59 -25.24 12.94
N ILE A 211 -20.78 -25.77 13.27
CA ILE A 211 -20.94 -26.88 14.20
C ILE A 211 -20.36 -28.17 13.59
N ARG A 212 -20.71 -28.47 12.34
CA ARG A 212 -20.24 -29.65 11.62
C ARG A 212 -18.72 -29.66 11.50
N GLU A 213 -18.13 -28.58 11.00
CA GLU A 213 -16.68 -28.46 10.80
C GLU A 213 -15.93 -28.54 12.14
N CYS A 214 -16.46 -27.91 13.20
CA CYS A 214 -15.88 -28.04 14.54
C CYS A 214 -15.85 -29.50 15.01
N GLN A 215 -16.95 -30.22 14.84
CA GLN A 215 -17.03 -31.63 15.22
C GLN A 215 -16.10 -32.51 14.38
N GLU A 216 -15.98 -32.23 13.07
CA GLU A 216 -15.12 -32.98 12.13
C GLU A 216 -13.64 -32.73 12.37
N GLU A 217 -13.22 -31.48 12.54
CA GLU A 217 -11.81 -31.08 12.68
C GLU A 217 -11.28 -31.27 14.10
N THR A 218 -12.15 -31.22 15.12
CA THR A 218 -11.71 -31.23 16.52
C THR A 218 -12.27 -32.38 17.37
N GLY A 219 -13.35 -33.01 16.93
CA GLY A 219 -14.06 -34.01 17.71
C GLY A 219 -14.96 -33.44 18.83
N TYR A 220 -14.99 -32.13 19.04
CA TYR A 220 -15.78 -31.51 20.11
C TYR A 220 -17.15 -31.01 19.64
N LYS A 221 -18.16 -31.23 20.49
CA LYS A 221 -19.49 -30.63 20.40
C LYS A 221 -19.49 -29.26 21.03
N ILE A 222 -20.12 -28.32 20.34
CA ILE A 222 -20.11 -26.91 20.71
C ILE A 222 -21.49 -26.30 20.69
N CYS A 223 -21.66 -25.27 21.51
CA CYS A 223 -22.78 -24.36 21.45
C CYS A 223 -22.27 -23.02 20.89
N ILE A 224 -22.92 -22.53 19.84
CA ILE A 224 -22.60 -21.26 19.18
C ILE A 224 -23.50 -20.17 19.73
N PHE A 225 -22.98 -18.95 19.84
CA PHE A 225 -23.72 -17.72 20.14
C PHE A 225 -24.00 -16.97 18.82
N PRO A 226 -25.16 -17.16 18.15
CA PRO A 226 -25.39 -16.61 16.81
C PRO A 226 -25.32 -15.08 16.74
N GLU A 227 -25.62 -14.39 17.84
CA GLU A 227 -25.56 -12.95 17.99
C GLU A 227 -24.14 -12.38 17.88
N THR A 228 -23.12 -13.22 18.00
CA THR A 228 -21.70 -12.84 17.92
C THR A 228 -21.15 -12.89 16.49
N ALA A 229 -22.01 -13.17 15.50
CA ALA A 229 -21.63 -13.27 14.10
C ALA A 229 -20.91 -12.02 13.61
N PHE A 230 -19.68 -12.17 13.12
CA PHE A 230 -18.97 -11.13 12.40
C PHE A 230 -18.36 -11.67 11.11
N ARG A 231 -18.34 -10.87 10.05
CA ARG A 231 -17.91 -11.30 8.71
C ARG A 231 -16.63 -10.59 8.29
N ARG A 232 -15.66 -11.34 7.77
CA ARG A 232 -14.38 -10.80 7.28
C ARG A 232 -14.01 -11.39 5.93
N LYS A 233 -13.50 -10.50 5.07
CA LYS A 233 -12.84 -10.85 3.81
C LYS A 233 -11.33 -10.72 3.98
N TYR A 234 -10.60 -11.76 3.61
CA TYR A 234 -9.13 -11.79 3.70
C TYR A 234 -8.55 -12.68 2.59
N ASP A 235 -7.32 -12.38 2.21
CA ASP A 235 -6.53 -13.26 1.34
C ASP A 235 -5.84 -14.31 2.22
N PHE A 236 -5.84 -15.55 1.77
CA PHE A 236 -5.21 -16.66 2.48
C PHE A 236 -4.39 -17.48 1.49
N GLU A 237 -3.07 -17.42 1.63
CA GLU A 237 -2.17 -18.23 0.82
C GLU A 237 -2.15 -19.66 1.36
N TRP A 238 -2.53 -20.62 0.50
CA TRP A 238 -2.52 -22.03 0.84
C TRP A 238 -2.25 -22.88 -0.38
N ASP A 239 -1.28 -23.77 -0.25
CA ASP A 239 -0.80 -24.67 -1.30
C ASP A 239 -0.30 -23.89 -2.54
N GLY A 240 0.47 -22.82 -2.30
CA GLY A 240 1.02 -21.96 -3.35
C GLY A 240 0.01 -21.08 -4.09
N GLU A 241 -1.28 -21.14 -3.72
CA GLU A 241 -2.36 -20.36 -4.31
C GLU A 241 -2.89 -19.33 -3.31
N ASN A 242 -3.13 -18.09 -3.76
CA ASN A 242 -3.93 -17.15 -2.97
C ASN A 242 -5.41 -17.54 -3.08
N ARG A 243 -6.02 -17.82 -1.94
CA ARG A 243 -7.43 -18.22 -1.81
C ARG A 243 -8.19 -17.14 -1.04
N PRO A 244 -8.78 -16.13 -1.72
CA PRO A 244 -9.61 -15.13 -1.07
C PRO A 244 -10.78 -15.80 -0.33
N CYS A 245 -10.92 -15.50 0.95
CA CYS A 245 -11.94 -16.06 1.83
C CYS A 245 -12.90 -14.97 2.29
N ASP A 246 -14.19 -15.29 2.35
CA ASP A 246 -15.25 -14.47 2.94
C ASP A 246 -15.91 -15.32 4.02
N THR A 247 -15.44 -15.15 5.25
CA THR A 247 -15.77 -16.01 6.37
C THR A 247 -16.66 -15.27 7.35
N VAL A 248 -17.77 -15.91 7.73
CA VAL A 248 -18.49 -15.53 8.95
C VAL A 248 -17.90 -16.30 10.13
N PHE A 249 -17.60 -15.57 11.20
CA PHE A 249 -17.06 -16.09 12.44
C PHE A 249 -18.12 -15.97 13.53
N TYR A 250 -18.17 -16.97 14.41
CA TYR A 250 -18.99 -16.96 15.60
C TYR A 250 -18.15 -17.22 16.84
N LEU A 251 -18.58 -16.74 18.00
CA LEU A 251 -18.10 -17.22 19.29
C LEU A 251 -18.91 -18.44 19.71
N GLY A 252 -18.23 -19.39 20.34
CA GLY A 252 -18.86 -20.58 20.91
C GLY A 252 -18.15 -21.06 22.17
N THR A 253 -18.77 -22.03 22.83
CA THR A 253 -18.22 -22.76 23.98
C THR A 253 -18.51 -24.25 23.81
N LEU A 254 -17.94 -25.10 24.66
CA LEU A 254 -18.25 -26.52 24.68
C LEU A 254 -19.71 -26.76 25.08
N ASP A 255 -20.38 -27.65 24.36
CA ASP A 255 -21.70 -28.22 24.71
C ASP A 255 -21.57 -29.62 25.34
N GLU A 256 -20.36 -29.95 25.79
CA GLU A 256 -20.06 -31.20 26.45
C GLU A 256 -18.98 -31.01 27.53
N PRO A 257 -18.83 -31.98 28.45
CA PRO A 257 -17.73 -31.94 29.42
C PRO A 257 -16.38 -31.95 28.71
N TRP A 258 -15.48 -31.06 29.14
CA TRP A 258 -14.11 -31.07 28.64
C TRP A 258 -13.43 -32.42 28.87
N HIS A 259 -12.74 -32.91 27.85
CA HIS A 259 -11.91 -34.11 27.89
C HIS A 259 -10.59 -33.86 27.16
N GLU A 260 -9.61 -34.75 27.36
CA GLU A 260 -8.35 -34.71 26.61
C GLU A 260 -8.60 -34.91 25.11
N VAL A 261 -7.78 -34.21 24.31
CA VAL A 261 -7.83 -34.27 22.85
C VAL A 261 -7.69 -35.72 22.39
N GLN A 262 -8.63 -36.16 21.56
CA GLN A 262 -8.57 -37.47 20.90
C GLN A 262 -7.96 -37.32 19.50
N PRO A 263 -7.30 -38.37 18.97
CA PRO A 263 -6.87 -38.39 17.58
C PRO A 263 -8.07 -38.23 16.65
N VAL A 264 -8.06 -37.15 15.87
CA VAL A 264 -9.02 -36.91 14.80
C VAL A 264 -8.36 -37.31 13.49
N LYS A 265 -9.04 -38.12 12.67
CA LYS A 265 -8.60 -38.42 11.31
C LYS A 265 -9.34 -37.50 10.35
N ASP A 266 -8.66 -36.44 9.96
CA ASP A 266 -9.11 -35.47 8.97
C ASP A 266 -8.10 -35.42 7.81
N ALA A 267 -8.05 -34.32 7.04
CA ALA A 267 -7.17 -34.13 5.90
C ALA A 267 -5.67 -34.28 6.23
N ASP A 268 -4.88 -34.63 5.21
CA ASP A 268 -3.43 -34.91 5.33
C ASP A 268 -2.58 -33.73 5.83
N TYR A 269 -3.12 -32.51 5.87
CA TYR A 269 -2.47 -31.33 6.44
C TYR A 269 -2.71 -31.17 7.94
N HIS A 270 -3.71 -31.85 8.52
CA HIS A 270 -4.07 -31.79 9.93
C HIS A 270 -2.99 -32.44 10.80
N ARG A 271 -2.56 -31.74 11.86
CA ARG A 271 -1.45 -32.14 12.75
C ARG A 271 -1.87 -32.24 14.20
N GLY A 272 -3.17 -32.37 14.46
CA GLY A 272 -3.73 -32.57 15.78
C GLY A 272 -4.40 -31.34 16.35
N VAL A 273 -5.40 -31.60 17.18
CA VAL A 273 -6.22 -30.62 17.89
C VAL A 273 -5.44 -30.11 19.10
N ALA A 274 -5.59 -28.82 19.44
CA ALA A 274 -4.97 -28.25 20.62
C ALA A 274 -5.84 -27.16 21.26
N TRP A 275 -5.62 -26.97 22.56
CA TRP A 275 -6.18 -25.87 23.34
C TRP A 275 -5.06 -24.87 23.65
N ILE A 276 -5.08 -23.71 23.01
CA ILE A 276 -4.07 -22.65 23.19
C ILE A 276 -4.57 -21.64 24.22
N ASP A 277 -3.75 -21.32 25.22
CA ASP A 277 -4.05 -20.20 26.14
C ASP A 277 -4.12 -18.90 25.36
N LEU A 278 -5.20 -18.12 25.54
CA LEU A 278 -5.42 -16.87 24.82
C LEU A 278 -4.24 -15.89 24.98
N LYS A 279 -3.48 -15.96 26.07
CA LYS A 279 -2.28 -15.14 26.29
C LYS A 279 -1.12 -15.44 25.32
N ASN A 280 -1.15 -16.58 24.65
CA ASN A 280 -0.09 -17.07 23.76
C ASN A 280 -0.49 -17.06 22.27
N ILE A 281 -1.63 -16.45 21.94
CA ILE A 281 -2.25 -16.59 20.61
C ILE A 281 -1.52 -15.83 19.50
N ASP A 282 -0.87 -14.71 19.82
CA ASP A 282 -0.23 -13.79 18.86
C ASP A 282 0.93 -14.42 18.06
N LYS A 283 1.44 -15.58 18.47
CA LYS A 283 2.58 -16.26 17.83
C LYS A 283 2.20 -17.43 16.93
N THR A 284 0.93 -17.82 16.90
CA THR A 284 0.54 -19.16 16.38
C THR A 284 -0.62 -19.10 15.39
N PHE A 285 -1.34 -17.99 15.29
CA PHE A 285 -2.59 -17.93 14.54
C PHE A 285 -2.40 -17.80 13.02
N ALA A 286 -3.16 -18.60 12.27
CA ALA A 286 -3.08 -18.65 10.81
C ALA A 286 -3.75 -17.48 10.09
N TYR A 287 -4.64 -16.77 10.76
CA TYR A 287 -5.36 -15.63 10.21
C TYR A 287 -4.65 -14.31 10.60
N SER A 288 -4.98 -13.20 9.93
CA SER A 288 -4.44 -11.91 10.33
C SER A 288 -4.77 -11.62 11.80
N THR A 289 -3.87 -10.91 12.49
CA THR A 289 -4.10 -10.47 13.88
C THR A 289 -5.43 -9.73 14.03
N ASP A 290 -5.86 -9.00 12.99
CA ASP A 290 -7.11 -8.25 12.96
C ASP A 290 -8.38 -9.12 13.06
N ILE A 291 -8.30 -10.42 12.80
CA ILE A 291 -9.42 -11.36 12.94
C ILE A 291 -9.57 -11.85 14.38
N LEU A 292 -8.46 -11.97 15.13
CA LEU A 292 -8.49 -12.37 16.55
C LEU A 292 -8.97 -11.27 17.48
N TRP A 293 -8.67 -10.03 17.13
CA TRP A 293 -8.91 -8.86 17.97
C TRP A 293 -10.20 -8.09 17.60
N ALA A 294 -10.99 -8.62 16.66
CA ALA A 294 -12.30 -8.09 16.26
C ALA A 294 -13.42 -8.65 17.14
#